data_AF-A0A958T1I2-F1
#
_entry.id   AF-A0A958T1I2-F1
#
_cell.length_a   1.000
_cell.length_b   1.000
_cell.length_c   1.000
_cell.angle_alpha   90.00
_cell.angle_beta   90.00
_cell.angle_gamma   90.00
#
_symmetry.space_group_name_H-M   'P 1'
#
loop_
_entity.id
_entity.type
_entity.pdbx_description
1 polymer ?
#
loop_
_entity_poly.entity_id
_entity_poly.type
_entity_poly.pdbx_seq_one_letter_code
_entity_poly.pdbx_strand_id
1 'polypeptide(L)'
;GKKTAISYEMLDQDWIQSHLIIINCTPLGTFPEIENCPKIPYQFLTENHILYDLIYNPAVTQFLKNGIKKGCTVVNGQRMLELQAEKSWQIWNK
;
A
#
# COMPACT_ATOMS: atom_id res chain seq x y z
N GLY A 1 21.70 13.14 3.15
CA GLY A 1 20.73 12.32 3.90
C GLY A 1 20.96 10.87 3.55
N LYS A 2 21.09 9.97 4.53
CA LYS A 2 21.25 8.53 4.26
C LYS A 2 19.99 8.03 3.55
N LYS A 3 20.09 7.67 2.27
CA LYS A 3 19.10 6.80 1.63
C LYS A 3 19.38 5.38 2.12
N THR A 4 18.79 5.01 3.25
CA THR A 4 18.70 3.61 3.68
C THR A 4 17.67 2.93 2.81
N ALA A 5 18.07 2.56 1.60
CA ALA A 5 17.31 1.63 0.79
C ALA A 5 17.49 0.24 1.39
N ILE A 6 16.38 -0.41 1.73
CA ILE A 6 16.33 -1.81 2.17
C ILE A 6 15.62 -2.61 1.08
N SER A 7 16.09 -3.82 0.80
CA SER A 7 15.44 -4.72 -0.14
C SER A 7 14.39 -5.57 0.59
N TYR A 8 13.49 -6.20 -0.16
CA TYR A 8 12.44 -7.05 0.42
C TYR A 8 13.02 -8.24 1.19
N GLU A 9 14.18 -8.75 0.76
CA GLU A 9 14.88 -9.88 1.39
C GLU A 9 15.43 -9.54 2.78
N MET A 10 15.56 -8.25 3.10
CA MET A 10 16.02 -7.78 4.41
C MET A 10 14.87 -7.59 5.41
N LEU A 11 13.62 -7.75 4.98
CA LEU A 11 12.45 -7.60 5.84
C LEU A 11 12.25 -8.87 6.66
N ASP A 12 12.35 -8.73 7.98
CA ASP A 12 12.07 -9.78 8.95
C ASP A 12 10.81 -9.46 9.77
N GLN A 13 10.59 -10.27 10.81
CA GLN A 13 9.45 -10.08 11.71
C GLN A 13 9.51 -8.74 12.45
N ASP A 14 10.68 -8.36 12.97
CA ASP A 14 10.85 -7.16 13.78
C ASP A 14 10.59 -5.90 12.93
N TRP A 15 11.02 -5.92 11.68
CA TRP A 15 10.71 -4.86 10.71
C TRP A 15 9.21 -4.69 10.51
N ILE A 16 8.48 -5.77 10.24
CA ILE A 16 7.02 -5.67 10.03
C ILE A 16 6.32 -5.20 11.31
N GLN A 17 6.65 -5.80 12.46
CA GLN A 17 5.98 -5.49 13.71
C GLN A 17 6.27 -4.06 14.22
N SER A 18 7.41 -3.48 13.86
CA SER A 18 7.74 -2.08 14.16
C SER A 18 7.14 -1.08 13.18
N HIS A 19 6.65 -1.52 12.02
CA HIS A 19 6.11 -0.67 10.95
C HIS A 19 4.64 -0.99 10.68
N LEU A 20 3.77 -0.41 11.50
CA LEU A 20 2.33 -0.66 11.46
C LEU A 20 1.63 -0.10 10.21
N ILE A 21 2.24 0.85 9.49
CA ILE A 21 1.68 1.42 8.27
C ILE A 21 2.60 1.08 7.11
N ILE A 22 2.08 0.32 6.14
CA ILE A 22 2.81 -0.11 4.94
C ILE A 22 2.09 0.44 3.72
N ILE A 23 2.81 1.21 2.90
CA ILE A 23 2.26 1.88 1.72
C ILE A 23 2.87 1.28 0.46
N ASN A 24 2.04 0.70 -0.42
CA ASN A 24 2.45 0.29 -1.75
C ASN A 24 2.38 1.49 -2.72
N CYS A 25 3.56 1.97 -3.11
CA CYS A 25 3.73 3.04 -4.10
C CYS A 25 4.19 2.51 -5.47
N THR A 26 4.11 1.20 -5.71
CA THR A 26 4.52 0.56 -6.97
C THR A 26 3.30 0.22 -7.83
N PRO A 27 3.45 0.04 -9.15
CA PRO A 27 2.36 -0.42 -10.00
C PRO A 27 2.07 -1.93 -9.87
N LEU A 28 2.70 -2.65 -8.94
CA LEU A 28 2.45 -4.09 -8.77
C LEU A 28 1.01 -4.33 -8.32
N GLY A 29 0.27 -5.15 -9.09
CA GLY A 29 -1.13 -5.45 -8.85
C GLY A 29 -2.11 -4.63 -9.70
N THR A 30 -1.61 -3.77 -10.61
CA THR A 30 -2.45 -3.16 -11.65
C THR A 30 -2.73 -4.13 -12.80
N PHE A 31 -3.79 -3.87 -13.57
CA PHE A 31 -4.05 -4.60 -14.81
C PHE A 31 -2.86 -4.49 -15.80
N PRO A 32 -2.48 -5.58 -16.49
CA PRO A 32 -3.10 -6.92 -16.49
C PRO A 32 -2.60 -7.85 -15.36
N GLU A 33 -1.49 -7.50 -14.70
CA GLU A 33 -0.79 -8.34 -13.71
C GLU A 33 -1.36 -8.19 -12.29
N ILE A 34 -2.67 -8.39 -12.14
CA ILE A 34 -3.40 -8.13 -10.88
C ILE A 34 -3.00 -9.03 -9.70
N GLU A 35 -2.29 -10.14 -9.98
CA GLU A 35 -1.81 -11.09 -8.98
C GLU A 35 -0.43 -10.71 -8.42
N ASN A 36 0.25 -9.73 -9.02
CA ASN A 36 1.53 -9.24 -8.51
C ASN A 36 1.32 -8.38 -7.25
N CYS A 37 2.25 -8.48 -6.31
CA CYS A 37 2.27 -7.67 -5.09
C CYS A 37 3.69 -7.52 -4.53
N PRO A 38 3.93 -6.52 -3.66
CA PRO A 38 5.21 -6.38 -2.95
C PRO A 38 5.57 -7.64 -2.18
N LYS A 39 6.85 -8.03 -2.19
CA LYS A 39 7.34 -9.26 -1.53
C LYS A 39 7.64 -9.02 -0.04
N ILE A 40 6.67 -8.49 0.70
CA ILE A 40 6.79 -8.34 2.16
C ILE A 40 6.44 -9.66 2.86
N PRO A 41 6.97 -9.93 4.06
CA PRO A 41 6.63 -11.13 4.81
C PRO A 41 5.24 -11.02 5.46
N TYR A 42 4.19 -11.20 4.64
CA TYR A 42 2.77 -11.11 5.01
C TYR A 42 2.40 -12.01 6.21
N GLN A 43 3.15 -13.08 6.45
CA GLN A 43 2.92 -13.96 7.59
C GLN A 43 2.98 -13.23 8.94
N PHE A 44 3.76 -12.15 9.05
CA PHE A 44 3.97 -11.36 10.27
C PHE A 44 2.98 -10.20 10.43
N LEU A 45 2.09 -9.99 9.46
CA LEU A 45 1.02 -9.01 9.58
C LEU A 45 0.00 -9.43 10.65
N THR A 46 -0.58 -8.43 11.28
CA THR A 46 -1.60 -8.53 12.32
C THR A 46 -2.69 -7.48 12.09
N GLU A 47 -3.78 -7.57 12.85
CA GLU A 47 -4.89 -6.61 12.84
C GLU A 47 -4.49 -5.15 13.14
N ASN A 48 -3.34 -4.95 13.80
CA ASN A 48 -2.81 -3.62 14.09
C ASN A 48 -2.17 -2.94 12.87
N HIS A 49 -1.98 -3.65 11.76
CA HIS A 49 -1.37 -3.10 10.56
C HIS A 49 -2.40 -2.42 9.67
N ILE A 50 -1.96 -1.37 8.99
CA ILE A 50 -2.66 -0.65 7.94
C ILE A 50 -1.89 -0.85 6.64
N LEU A 51 -2.55 -1.44 5.64
CA LEU A 51 -2.01 -1.53 4.28
C LEU A 51 -2.69 -0.47 3.40
N TYR A 52 -1.90 0.45 2.85
CA TYR A 52 -2.37 1.48 1.93
C TYR A 52 -1.81 1.19 0.54
N ASP A 53 -2.66 0.91 -0.43
CA ASP A 53 -2.28 0.85 -1.84
C ASP A 53 -2.64 2.15 -2.58
N LEU A 54 -1.71 2.70 -3.38
CA LEU A 54 -2.01 3.85 -4.25
C LEU A 54 -2.81 3.44 -5.50
N ILE A 55 -2.92 2.15 -5.77
CA ILE A 55 -3.73 1.61 -6.86
C ILE A 55 -5.22 1.73 -6.51
N TYR A 56 -6.02 2.19 -7.48
CA TYR A 56 -7.47 2.28 -7.39
C TYR A 56 -8.20 1.35 -8.38
N ASN A 57 -7.49 0.79 -9.36
CA ASN A 57 -8.02 -0.18 -10.31
C ASN A 57 -7.02 -1.34 -10.52
N PRO A 58 -7.32 -2.55 -10.02
CA PRO A 58 -8.54 -2.96 -9.32
C PRO A 58 -8.69 -2.30 -7.94
N ALA A 59 -9.93 -2.22 -7.43
CA ALA A 59 -10.22 -1.59 -6.14
C ALA A 59 -9.58 -2.32 -4.93
N VAL A 60 -9.34 -3.63 -5.07
CA VAL A 60 -8.66 -4.47 -4.07
C VAL A 60 -7.57 -5.29 -4.78
N THR A 61 -6.32 -4.85 -4.66
CA THR A 61 -5.14 -5.53 -5.22
C THR A 61 -4.75 -6.77 -4.42
N GLN A 62 -3.86 -7.61 -4.95
CA GLN A 62 -3.36 -8.77 -4.22
C GLN A 62 -2.66 -8.40 -2.90
N PHE A 63 -1.99 -7.24 -2.85
CA PHE A 63 -1.41 -6.67 -1.64
C PHE A 63 -2.49 -6.46 -0.54
N LEU A 64 -3.60 -5.80 -0.89
CA LEU A 64 -4.71 -5.58 0.04
C LEU A 64 -5.43 -6.88 0.41
N LYS A 65 -5.65 -7.80 -0.54
CA LYS A 65 -6.22 -9.13 -0.26
C LYS A 65 -5.41 -9.89 0.80
N ASN A 66 -4.08 -9.84 0.73
CA ASN A 66 -3.22 -10.49 1.71
C ASN A 66 -3.34 -9.86 3.11
N GLY A 67 -3.50 -8.54 3.19
CA GLY A 67 -3.77 -7.84 4.46
C GLY A 67 -5.13 -8.19 5.06
N ILE A 68 -6.19 -8.24 4.24
CA ILE A 68 -7.54 -8.63 4.69
C ILE A 68 -7.51 -10.02 5.32
N LYS A 69 -6.80 -10.99 4.70
CA LYS A 69 -6.63 -12.35 5.26
C LYS A 69 -5.95 -12.37 6.63
N LYS A 70 -5.23 -11.31 6.99
CA LYS A 70 -4.51 -11.14 8.26
C LYS A 70 -5.25 -10.23 9.25
N GLY A 71 -6.45 -9.75 8.90
CA GLY A 71 -7.25 -8.85 9.71
C GLY A 71 -6.79 -7.39 9.67
N CYS A 72 -5.89 -7.03 8.76
CA CYS A 72 -5.39 -5.66 8.65
C CYS A 72 -6.48 -4.69 8.20
N THR A 73 -6.34 -3.43 8.60
CA THR A 73 -7.07 -2.33 7.95
C THR A 73 -6.48 -2.09 6.57
N VAL A 74 -7.33 -1.91 5.54
CA VAL A 74 -6.88 -1.69 4.16
C VAL A 74 -7.46 -0.42 3.57
N VAL A 75 -6.65 0.30 2.80
CA VAL A 75 -7.03 1.55 2.12
C VAL A 75 -6.51 1.51 0.68
N ASN A 76 -7.34 1.88 -0.30
CA ASN A 76 -6.95 1.96 -1.70
C ASN A 76 -6.72 3.41 -2.16
N GLY A 77 -6.26 3.58 -3.40
CA GLY A 77 -5.86 4.89 -3.94
C GLY A 77 -7.02 5.81 -4.31
N GLN A 78 -8.26 5.33 -4.31
CA GLN A 78 -9.39 6.07 -4.91
C GLN A 78 -9.63 7.39 -4.18
N ARG A 79 -9.67 7.37 -2.85
CA ARG A 79 -9.92 8.59 -2.07
C ARG A 79 -8.81 9.61 -2.24
N MET A 80 -7.57 9.16 -2.40
CA MET A 80 -6.44 10.05 -2.69
C MET A 80 -6.63 10.75 -4.04
N LEU A 81 -7.02 10.01 -5.07
CA LEU A 81 -7.25 10.55 -6.41
C LEU A 81 -8.33 11.64 -6.40
N GLU A 82 -9.45 11.40 -5.71
CA GLU A 82 -10.54 12.38 -5.55
C GLU A 82 -10.04 13.67 -4.90
N LEU A 83 -9.32 13.55 -3.77
CA LEU A 83 -8.79 14.69 -3.04
C LEU A 83 -7.76 15.47 -3.87
N GLN A 84 -6.95 14.79 -4.67
CA GLN A 84 -6.00 15.43 -5.58
C GLN A 84 -6.73 16.24 -6.67
N ALA A 85 -7.82 15.73 -7.22
CA ALA A 85 -8.64 16.44 -8.19
C ALA A 85 -9.31 17.69 -7.57
N GLU A 86 -9.91 17.55 -6.38
CA GLU A 86 -10.52 18.67 -5.64
C GLU A 86 -9.50 19.77 -5.32
N LYS A 87 -8.30 19.40 -4.86
CA LYS A 87 -7.24 20.36 -4.57
C LYS A 87 -6.72 21.06 -5.82
N SER A 88 -6.59 20.33 -6.92
CA SER A 88 -6.21 20.93 -8.20
C SER A 88 -7.27 21.94 -8.65
N TRP A 89 -8.56 21.58 -8.57
CA TRP A 89 -9.66 22.48 -8.90
C TRP A 89 -9.65 23.78 -8.07
N GLN A 90 -9.37 23.68 -6.76
CA GLN A 90 -9.24 24.85 -5.87
C GLN A 90 -8.10 25.79 -6.26
N ILE A 91 -7.01 25.27 -6.82
CA ILE A 91 -5.87 26.10 -7.28
C ILE A 91 -6.21 26.83 -8.58
N TRP A 92 -6.87 26.16 -9.51
CA TRP A 92 -7.21 26.72 -10.82
C TRP A 92 -8.30 27.81 -10.79
N ASN A 93 -9.16 27.79 -9.77
CA ASN A 93 -10.25 28.77 -9.59
C ASN A 93 -9.90 29.88 -8.57
N LYS A 94 -8.61 30.11 -8.31
CA LYS A 94 -8.10 31.31 -7.63
C LYS A 94 -7.65 32.34 -8.65
#